data_AF-A0A8X7BRD5-F1
#
_entry.id   AF-A0A8X7BRD5-F1
#
_cell.length_a   1.000
_cell.length_b   1.000
_cell.length_c   1.000
_cell.angle_alpha   90.00
_cell.angle_beta   90.00
_cell.angle_gamma   90.00
#
_symmetry.space_group_name_H-M   'P 1'
#
loop_
_entity.id
_entity.type
_entity.pdbx_description
1 polymer ?
#
loop_
_entity_poly.entity_id
_entity_poly.type
_entity_poly.pdbx_seq_one_letter_code
_entity_poly.pdbx_strand_id
1 'polypeptide(L)'
;MTNRTDGVTGSFPKDTDMERGSPVSRRHEDGKACLVKWKDKKSVPLLSSAFGIKPESSCKRWAKELREIVEVKQPAIVSSNTYMGGVAMMDRLISYYQISTLTKKCLRTFFEYGNLQRLDYVYSSLQAM
;
A
#
# COMPACT_ATOMS: atom_id res chain seq x y z
N MET A 1 -17.76 -17.58 -6.84
CA MET A 1 -16.63 -16.64 -6.93
C MET A 1 -15.53 -17.33 -7.73
N THR A 2 -15.08 -16.77 -8.85
CA THR A 2 -13.90 -17.27 -9.57
C THR A 2 -12.63 -16.66 -8.97
N ASN A 3 -11.53 -17.41 -8.88
CA ASN A 3 -10.29 -16.82 -8.36
C ASN A 3 -9.70 -15.88 -9.41
N ARG A 4 -9.28 -14.70 -8.96
CA ARG A 4 -8.69 -13.66 -9.82
C ARG A 4 -7.27 -14.00 -10.31
N THR A 5 -6.74 -15.16 -9.90
CA THR A 5 -5.37 -15.61 -10.18
C THR A 5 -5.30 -16.90 -10.98
N ASP A 6 -6.44 -17.55 -11.28
CA ASP A 6 -6.44 -18.87 -11.93
C ASP A 6 -5.88 -18.86 -13.36
N GLY A 7 -5.94 -17.72 -14.06
CA GLY A 7 -5.37 -17.54 -15.40
C GLY A 7 -3.92 -17.06 -15.42
N VAL A 8 -3.13 -17.31 -14.37
CA VAL A 8 -1.70 -16.93 -14.33
C VAL A 8 -0.84 -18.17 -14.46
N THR A 9 -0.07 -18.26 -15.55
CA THR A 9 0.82 -19.41 -15.80
C THR A 9 2.06 -19.38 -14.90
N GLY A 10 2.24 -20.44 -14.13
CA GLY A 10 3.47 -20.74 -13.38
C GLY A 10 3.53 -20.14 -11.97
N SER A 11 4.11 -20.89 -11.04
CA SER A 11 4.34 -20.43 -9.68
C SER A 11 5.45 -19.37 -9.61
N PHE A 12 5.44 -18.58 -8.54
CA PHE A 12 6.55 -17.70 -8.22
C PHE A 12 7.74 -18.48 -7.63
N PRO A 13 8.98 -18.01 -7.87
CA PRO A 13 10.16 -18.59 -7.24
C PRO A 13 10.06 -18.48 -5.71
N LYS A 14 10.78 -19.37 -5.01
CA LYS A 14 10.87 -19.30 -3.56
C LYS A 14 11.67 -18.07 -3.15
N ASP A 15 11.41 -17.60 -1.95
CA ASP A 15 12.04 -16.39 -1.42
C ASP A 15 13.56 -16.52 -1.31
N THR A 16 14.07 -17.73 -1.06
CA THR A 16 15.51 -18.02 -0.98
C THR A 16 16.23 -17.73 -2.29
N ASP A 17 15.58 -18.00 -3.42
CA ASP A 17 16.19 -17.91 -4.76
C ASP A 17 16.14 -16.49 -5.34
N MET A 18 15.46 -15.56 -4.65
CA MET A 18 15.33 -14.18 -5.09
C MET A 18 16.41 -13.29 -4.44
N GLU A 19 17.05 -12.46 -5.24
CA GLU A 19 17.94 -11.41 -4.74
C GLU A 19 17.16 -10.18 -4.28
N ARG A 20 17.75 -9.37 -3.40
CA ARG A 20 17.15 -8.14 -2.92
C ARG A 20 17.00 -7.14 -4.07
N GLY A 21 15.80 -6.61 -4.25
CA GLY A 21 15.44 -5.69 -5.33
C GLY A 21 14.99 -6.37 -6.62
N SER A 22 15.08 -7.70 -6.73
CA SER A 22 14.65 -8.42 -7.93
C SER A 22 13.12 -8.49 -8.04
N PRO A 23 12.52 -8.05 -9.17
CA PRO A 23 11.10 -8.21 -9.44
C PRO A 23 10.85 -9.40 -10.38
N VAL A 24 9.87 -10.24 -10.05
CA VAL A 24 9.38 -11.31 -10.94
C VAL A 24 7.93 -11.02 -11.26
N SER A 25 7.62 -10.80 -12.54
CA SER A 25 6.24 -10.61 -13.00
C SER A 25 5.68 -11.82 -13.70
N ARG A 26 4.36 -11.98 -13.56
CA ARG A 26 3.51 -12.83 -14.38
C ARG A 26 2.32 -11.99 -14.84
N ARG A 27 1.84 -12.24 -16.05
CA ARG A 27 0.64 -11.58 -16.57
C ARG A 27 -0.48 -12.60 -16.62
N HIS A 28 -1.69 -12.16 -16.31
CA HIS A 28 -2.89 -12.96 -16.51
C HIS A 28 -3.13 -13.19 -18.01
N GLU A 29 -3.68 -14.34 -18.39
CA GLU A 29 -3.99 -14.70 -19.78
C GLU A 29 -4.80 -13.62 -20.51
N ASP A 30 -5.88 -13.12 -19.90
CA ASP A 30 -6.67 -11.96 -20.40
C ASP A 30 -5.90 -10.64 -20.57
N GLY A 31 -4.67 -10.52 -20.06
CA GLY A 31 -3.90 -9.27 -20.05
C GLY A 31 -4.42 -8.19 -19.09
N LYS A 32 -5.55 -8.42 -18.41
CA LYS A 32 -6.23 -7.45 -17.51
C LYS A 32 -5.51 -7.21 -16.18
N ALA A 33 -4.63 -8.11 -15.78
CA ALA A 33 -3.94 -8.04 -14.49
C ALA A 33 -2.48 -8.52 -14.61
N CYS A 34 -1.61 -7.87 -13.83
CA CYS A 34 -0.22 -8.21 -13.66
C CYS A 34 0.05 -8.53 -12.19
N LEU A 35 0.64 -9.71 -11.97
CA LEU A 35 1.07 -10.18 -10.66
C LEU A 35 2.58 -10.02 -10.59
N VAL A 36 3.07 -9.33 -9.56
CA VAL A 36 4.49 -9.03 -9.37
C VAL A 36 4.89 -9.50 -7.98
N LYS A 37 5.95 -10.29 -7.89
CA LYS A 37 6.61 -10.62 -6.63
C LYS A 37 7.91 -9.84 -6.55
N TRP A 38 8.07 -9.03 -5.50
CA TRP A 38 9.28 -8.24 -5.28
C TRP A 38 9.85 -8.53 -3.89
N LYS A 39 11.18 -8.68 -3.79
CA LYS A 39 11.85 -8.98 -2.53
C LYS A 39 12.69 -7.79 -2.06
N ASP A 40 12.36 -7.25 -0.89
CA ASP A 40 13.29 -6.41 -0.10
C ASP A 40 13.89 -7.26 1.03
N LYS A 41 13.42 -7.08 2.27
CA LYS A 41 13.75 -7.99 3.39
C LYS A 41 12.94 -9.29 3.35
N LYS A 42 11.68 -9.19 2.91
CA LYS A 42 10.75 -10.29 2.67
C LYS A 42 10.17 -10.12 1.28
N SER A 43 9.75 -11.21 0.65
CA SER A 43 9.03 -11.10 -0.60
C SER A 43 7.61 -10.60 -0.36
N VAL A 44 7.13 -9.76 -1.27
CA VAL A 44 5.78 -9.23 -1.27
C VAL A 44 5.16 -9.52 -2.63
N PRO A 45 4.10 -10.35 -2.69
CA PRO A 45 3.28 -10.49 -3.89
C PRO A 45 2.33 -9.31 -3.99
N LEU A 46 2.25 -8.72 -5.18
CA LEU A 46 1.42 -7.57 -5.50
C LEU A 46 0.64 -7.87 -6.78
N LEU A 47 -0.60 -7.40 -6.85
CA LEU A 47 -1.47 -7.55 -8.02
C LEU A 47 -1.97 -6.17 -8.43
N SER A 48 -1.83 -5.83 -9.71
CA SER A 48 -2.39 -4.59 -10.26
C SER A 48 -2.85 -4.79 -11.69
N SER A 49 -3.93 -4.11 -12.06
CA SER A 49 -4.40 -4.01 -13.45
C SER A 49 -3.73 -2.88 -14.23
N ALA A 50 -3.17 -1.89 -13.54
CA ALA A 50 -2.63 -0.68 -14.14
C ALA A 50 -1.09 -0.63 -14.15
N PHE A 51 -0.45 -1.18 -13.11
CA PHE A 51 1.00 -1.08 -12.92
C PHE A 51 1.68 -2.44 -13.00
N GLY A 52 2.80 -2.51 -13.74
CA GLY A 52 3.65 -3.70 -13.83
C GLY A 52 5.01 -3.47 -13.17
N ILE A 53 6.05 -4.05 -13.77
CA ILE A 53 7.44 -3.81 -13.37
C ILE A 53 7.92 -2.42 -13.83
N LYS A 54 7.65 -2.09 -15.10
CA LYS A 54 8.11 -0.84 -15.73
C LYS A 54 7.11 0.30 -15.49
N PRO A 55 7.57 1.56 -15.30
CA PRO A 55 8.98 1.97 -15.16
C PRO A 55 9.60 1.50 -13.82
N GLU A 56 10.84 1.01 -13.86
CA GLU A 56 11.58 0.71 -12.64
C GLU A 56 12.07 2.02 -12.02
N SER A 57 11.83 2.19 -10.73
CA SER A 57 12.36 3.31 -9.96
C SER A 57 13.35 2.79 -8.92
N SER A 58 14.08 3.68 -8.27
CA SER A 58 14.93 3.33 -7.13
C SER A 58 14.34 3.87 -5.83
N CYS A 59 14.56 3.14 -4.73
CA CYS A 59 14.23 3.61 -3.40
C CYS A 59 15.41 3.45 -2.44
N LYS A 60 15.60 4.44 -1.58
CA LYS A 60 16.60 4.42 -0.51
C LYS A 60 16.07 3.59 0.65
N ARG A 61 16.78 2.53 1.03
CA ARG A 61 16.38 1.59 2.09
C ARG A 61 17.55 1.27 3.01
N TRP A 62 17.29 1.28 4.32
CA TRP A 62 18.28 0.89 5.32
C TRP A 62 18.60 -0.61 5.25
N ALA A 63 19.87 -0.94 5.00
CA ALA A 63 20.40 -2.29 5.09
C ALA A 63 21.02 -2.51 6.47
N LYS A 64 20.47 -3.45 7.25
CA LYS A 64 20.97 -3.73 8.61
C LYS A 64 22.37 -4.35 8.60
N GLU A 65 22.67 -5.15 7.57
CA GLU A 65 23.94 -5.85 7.38
C GLU A 65 25.09 -4.87 7.15
N LEU A 66 24.88 -3.89 6.27
CA LEU A 66 25.86 -2.87 5.91
C LEU A 66 25.79 -1.63 6.81
N ARG A 67 24.75 -1.50 7.64
CA ARG A 67 24.43 -0.32 8.47
C ARG A 67 24.44 0.99 7.67
N GLU A 68 23.97 0.92 6.43
CA GLU A 68 23.94 2.06 5.53
C GLU A 68 22.64 2.09 4.73
N ILE A 69 22.41 3.22 4.06
CA ILE A 69 21.27 3.41 3.16
C ILE A 69 21.70 2.90 1.79
N VAL A 70 21.07 1.81 1.34
CA VAL A 70 21.31 1.20 0.03
C VAL A 70 20.19 1.62 -0.92
N GLU A 71 20.55 1.85 -2.17
CA GLU A 71 19.60 2.10 -3.26
C GLU A 71 19.12 0.77 -3.84
N VAL A 72 17.83 0.49 -3.71
CA VAL A 72 17.19 -0.75 -4.16
C VAL A 72 16.26 -0.46 -5.32
N LYS A 73 16.38 -1.22 -6.41
CA LYS A 73 15.43 -1.17 -7.52
C LYS A 73 14.05 -1.61 -7.05
N GLN A 74 13.04 -0.79 -7.33
CA GLN A 74 11.64 -1.06 -7.02
C GLN A 74 10.80 -0.99 -8.32
N PRO A 75 9.89 -1.96 -8.54
CA PRO A 75 8.98 -1.92 -9.68
C PRO A 75 7.91 -0.84 -9.50
N ALA A 76 7.30 -0.39 -10.60
CA ALA A 76 6.25 0.64 -10.60
C ALA A 76 5.09 0.31 -9.65
N ILE A 77 4.68 -0.96 -9.57
CA ILE A 77 3.64 -1.42 -8.65
C ILE A 77 3.98 -1.24 -7.16
N VAL A 78 5.26 -1.27 -6.79
CA VAL A 78 5.69 -0.96 -5.40
C VAL A 78 5.67 0.55 -5.18
N SER A 79 6.03 1.32 -6.20
CA SER A 79 6.01 2.78 -6.13
C SER A 79 4.59 3.36 -5.93
N SER A 80 3.55 2.67 -6.43
CA SER A 80 2.15 3.09 -6.23
C SER A 80 1.66 2.92 -4.79
N ASN A 81 2.44 2.29 -3.91
CA ASN A 81 2.12 2.20 -2.48
C ASN A 81 2.07 3.58 -1.79
N THR A 82 2.56 4.64 -2.43
CA THR A 82 2.35 6.03 -1.97
C THR A 82 0.87 6.38 -1.79
N TYR A 83 -0.02 5.78 -2.58
CA TYR A 83 -1.46 6.02 -2.50
C TYR A 83 -2.17 5.26 -1.37
N MET A 84 -1.54 4.26 -0.75
CA MET A 84 -2.17 3.44 0.29
C MET A 84 -2.33 4.16 1.64
N GLY A 85 -1.64 5.29 1.85
CA GLY A 85 -1.60 5.98 3.15
C GLY A 85 -2.86 6.77 3.52
N GLY A 86 -3.79 7.00 2.59
CA GLY A 86 -4.92 7.92 2.80
C GLY A 86 -5.81 7.56 3.98
N VAL A 87 -6.24 6.30 4.08
CA VAL A 87 -7.12 5.83 5.15
C VAL A 87 -6.42 5.87 6.52
N ALA A 88 -5.15 5.45 6.57
CA ALA A 88 -4.39 5.47 7.82
C ALA A 88 -4.09 6.90 8.30
N MET A 89 -3.87 7.84 7.38
CA MET A 89 -3.73 9.26 7.71
C MET A 89 -5.03 9.82 8.27
N MET A 90 -6.16 9.51 7.63
CA MET A 90 -7.48 9.91 8.09
C MET A 90 -7.79 9.35 9.48
N ASP A 91 -7.54 8.06 9.73
CA ASP A 91 -7.72 7.42 11.04
C ASP A 91 -6.87 8.10 12.13
N ARG A 92 -5.61 8.43 11.81
CA ARG A 92 -4.73 9.18 12.70
C ARG A 92 -5.26 10.58 13.01
N LEU A 93 -5.78 11.28 12.01
CA LEU A 93 -6.39 12.61 12.19
C LEU A 93 -7.65 12.54 13.05
N ILE A 94 -8.51 11.54 12.82
CA ILE A 94 -9.69 11.29 13.65
C ILE A 94 -9.28 11.04 15.10
N SER A 95 -8.22 10.25 15.33
CA SER A 95 -7.72 10.00 16.69
C SER A 95 -7.23 11.27 17.39
N TYR A 96 -6.59 12.21 16.68
CA TYR A 96 -6.15 13.48 17.27
C TYR A 96 -7.32 14.40 17.63
N TYR A 97 -8.36 14.44 16.81
CA TYR A 97 -9.51 15.33 16.98
C TYR A 97 -10.76 14.61 17.51
N GLN A 98 -10.57 13.43 18.11
CA GLN A 98 -11.68 12.59 18.55
C GLN A 98 -12.45 13.27 19.69
N ILE A 99 -13.75 13.43 19.52
CA ILE A 99 -14.64 13.77 20.63
C ILE A 99 -14.66 12.57 21.60
N SER A 100 -14.16 12.78 22.81
CA SER A 100 -14.14 11.75 23.85
C SER A 100 -15.56 11.45 24.32
N THR A 101 -16.13 10.33 23.89
CA THR A 101 -17.45 9.87 24.34
C THR A 101 -17.34 8.58 25.14
N LEU A 102 -17.82 8.59 26.39
CA LEU A 102 -17.78 7.44 27.32
C LEU A 102 -18.94 6.43 27.10
N THR A 103 -19.66 6.52 25.98
CA THR A 103 -20.89 5.77 25.72
C THR A 103 -20.62 4.38 25.15
N LYS A 104 -21.19 3.35 25.77
CA LYS A 104 -21.01 1.92 25.42
C LYS A 104 -21.94 1.38 24.31
N LYS A 105 -22.73 2.24 23.68
CA LYS A 105 -23.80 1.85 22.73
C LYS A 105 -23.47 2.32 21.31
N CYS A 106 -24.22 1.82 20.32
CA CYS A 106 -24.12 2.12 18.88
C CYS A 106 -24.14 3.61 18.50
N LEU A 107 -24.35 4.52 19.46
CA LEU A 107 -24.14 5.96 19.31
C LEU A 107 -22.69 6.32 18.94
N ARG A 108 -21.71 5.43 19.18
CA ARG A 108 -20.33 5.61 18.73
C ARG A 108 -20.24 5.95 17.23
N THR A 109 -21.04 5.29 16.40
CA THR A 109 -21.07 5.53 14.94
C THR A 109 -21.61 6.93 14.59
N PHE A 110 -22.55 7.47 15.37
CA PHE A 110 -23.05 8.84 15.18
C PHE A 110 -21.96 9.88 15.50
N PHE A 111 -21.21 9.67 16.57
CA PHE A 111 -20.09 10.55 16.92
C PHE A 111 -18.92 10.43 15.95
N GLU A 112 -18.62 9.23 15.44
CA GLU A 112 -17.64 9.02 14.37
C GLU A 112 -18.00 9.84 13.12
N TYR A 113 -19.26 9.81 12.69
CA TYR A 113 -19.72 10.62 11.57
C TYR A 113 -19.57 12.13 11.82
N GLY A 114 -19.88 12.60 13.03
CA GLY A 114 -19.66 13.99 13.43
C GLY A 114 -18.18 14.40 13.43
N ASN A 115 -17.28 13.50 13.84
CA ASN A 115 -15.84 13.73 13.79
C ASN A 115 -15.34 13.91 12.34
N LEU A 116 -15.89 13.14 11.38
CA LEU A 116 -15.55 13.26 9.96
C LEU A 116 -15.94 14.62 9.38
N GLN A 117 -17.18 15.06 9.59
CA GLN A 117 -17.66 16.35 9.11
C GLN A 117 -16.85 17.52 9.69
N ARG A 118 -16.46 17.42 10.96
CA ARG A 118 -15.60 18.42 11.61
C ARG A 118 -14.19 18.44 11.00
N LEU A 119 -13.64 17.27 10.68
CA LEU A 119 -12.34 17.16 10.03
C LEU A 119 -12.35 17.83 8.65
N ASP A 120 -13.38 17.59 7.85
CA ASP A 120 -13.55 18.19 6.52
C ASP A 120 -13.68 19.71 6.60
N TYR A 121 -14.43 20.22 7.59
CA TYR A 121 -14.56 21.66 7.83
C TYR A 121 -13.22 22.31 8.21
N VAL A 122 -12.47 21.69 9.13
CA VAL A 122 -11.15 22.18 9.56
C VAL A 122 -10.14 22.12 8.41
N TYR A 123 -10.20 21.08 7.57
CA TYR A 123 -9.31 20.95 6.43
C TYR A 123 -9.60 22.00 5.34
N SER A 124 -10.88 22.23 5.06
CA SER A 124 -11.33 23.26 4.12
C SER A 124 -10.95 24.68 4.57
N SER A 125 -11.06 24.99 5.87
CA SER A 125 -10.69 26.30 6.40
C SER A 125 -9.18 26.55 6.41
N LEU A 126 -8.35 25.51 6.60
CA LEU A 126 -6.89 25.60 6.52
C LEU A 126 -6.38 25.76 5.08
N GLN A 127 -7.07 25.20 4.07
CA GLN A 127 -6.72 25.41 2.66
C GLN A 127 -7.17 26.78 2.11
N ALA A 128 -8.11 27.44 2.79
CA ALA A 128 -8.61 28.76 2.41
C ALA A 128 -7.77 29.94 2.95
N MET A 129 -6.75 29.66 3.77
CA MET A 129 -5.73 30.61 4.26
C MET A 129 -4.49 30.57 3.37
#